data_AF-A0A4Q4BPG2-F1
#
_entry.id   AF-A0A4Q4BPG2-F1
#
_cell.length_a   1.000
_cell.length_b   1.000
_cell.length_c   1.000
_cell.angle_alpha   90.00
_cell.angle_beta   90.00
_cell.angle_gamma   90.00
#
_symmetry.space_group_name_H-M   'P 1'
#
loop_
_entity.id
_entity.type
_entity.pdbx_description
1 polymer ?
#
loop_
_entity_poly.entity_id
_entity_poly.type
_entity_poly.pdbx_seq_one_letter_code
_entity_poly.pdbx_strand_id
1 'polypeptide(L)' 'MNDIPTSEYPTPAKRPLNSRLDCSAFTAAFGIPRPDWRQALPAIVKELTQ' A
#
# COMPACT_ATOMS: atom_id res chain seq x y z
N MET A 1 -18.03 14.48 3.73
CA MET A 1 -16.90 13.98 2.91
C MET A 1 -17.43 12.72 2.27
N ASN A 2 -17.67 12.74 0.96
CA ASN A 2 -18.28 11.61 0.25
C ASN A 2 -17.16 10.87 -0.47
N ASP A 3 -16.98 9.59 -0.14
CA ASP A 3 -16.03 8.74 -0.85
C ASP A 3 -16.49 8.54 -2.29
N ILE A 4 -15.53 8.47 -3.22
CA ILE A 4 -15.80 8.30 -4.65
C ILE A 4 -15.49 6.85 -5.02
N PRO A 5 -16.44 6.09 -5.62
CA PRO A 5 -16.21 4.74 -6.09
C PRO A 5 -15.28 4.71 -7.31
N THR A 6 -14.50 3.65 -7.43
CA THR A 6 -13.57 3.45 -8.56
C THR A 6 -14.26 3.32 -9.92
N SER A 7 -15.57 3.06 -9.94
CA SER A 7 -16.39 3.02 -11.15
C SER A 7 -16.61 4.38 -11.81
N GLU A 8 -16.46 5.49 -11.07
CA GLU A 8 -16.62 6.84 -11.63
C GLU A 8 -15.41 7.27 -12.48
N TYR A 9 -14.26 6.62 -12.30
CA TYR A 9 -13.03 6.90 -13.04
C TYR A 9 -12.41 5.58 -13.58
N PRO A 10 -12.98 4.99 -14.65
CA PRO A 10 -12.56 3.70 -15.15
C PRO A 10 -11.18 3.75 -15.80
N THR A 11 -10.39 2.69 -15.58
CA THR A 11 -9.12 2.47 -16.27
C THR A 11 -9.23 1.29 -17.24
N PRO A 12 -8.48 1.26 -18.36
CA PRO A 12 -8.54 0.14 -19.32
C PRO A 12 -8.26 -1.22 -18.68
N ALA A 13 -7.27 -1.29 -17.78
CA ALA A 13 -7.02 -2.47 -16.95
C ALA A 13 -7.91 -2.45 -15.70
N LYS A 14 -8.57 -3.58 -15.41
CA LYS A 14 -9.38 -3.73 -14.20
C LYS A 14 -8.48 -3.82 -12.97
N ARG A 15 -8.78 -2.99 -11.96
CA ARG A 15 -8.09 -3.00 -10.67
C ARG A 15 -8.83 -3.93 -9.69
N PRO A 16 -8.13 -4.79 -8.94
CA PRO A 16 -8.75 -5.53 -7.84
C PRO A 16 -9.33 -4.58 -6.80
N LEU A 17 -10.47 -4.94 -6.22
CA LEU A 17 -11.09 -4.16 -5.14
C LEU A 17 -10.26 -4.19 -3.84
N ASN A 18 -9.51 -5.27 -3.63
CA ASN A 18 -8.63 -5.45 -2.48
C ASN A 18 -7.31 -6.08 -2.93
N SER A 19 -6.22 -5.33 -2.80
CA SER A 19 -4.86 -5.78 -3.13
C SER A 19 -3.99 -6.02 -1.89
N ARG A 20 -4.60 -6.21 -0.71
CA ARG A 20 -3.86 -6.52 0.53
C ARG A 20 -3.28 -7.92 0.46
N LEU A 21 -2.03 -8.05 0.90
CA LEU A 21 -1.33 -9.33 1.03
C LEU A 21 -1.16 -9.68 2.50
N ASP A 22 -1.30 -10.96 2.84
CA ASP A 22 -0.77 -11.51 4.09
C ASP A 22 0.70 -11.86 3.88
N CYS A 23 1.57 -11.31 4.72
CA CYS A 23 3.01 -11.53 4.67
C CYS A 23 3.53 -12.39 5.83
N SER A 24 2.64 -13.08 6.56
CA SER A 24 2.97 -13.97 7.67
C SER A 24 4.02 -15.02 7.30
N ALA A 25 3.90 -15.64 6.13
CA ALA A 25 4.84 -16.65 5.64
C ALA A 25 6.27 -16.09 5.42
N PHE A 26 6.38 -14.87 4.90
CA PHE A 26 7.69 -14.22 4.71
C PHE A 26 8.36 -13.94 6.07
N THR A 27 7.59 -13.43 7.03
CA THR A 27 8.10 -13.20 8.39
C THR A 27 8.49 -14.50 9.08
N ALA A 28 7.72 -15.59 8.90
CA ALA A 28 8.08 -16.89 9.46
C ALA A 28 9.36 -17.46 8.85
N ALA A 29 9.55 -17.31 7.53
CA ALA A 29 10.71 -17.85 6.82
C ALA A 29 12.00 -17.04 7.08
N PHE A 30 11.91 -15.71 7.18
CA PHE A 30 13.08 -14.83 7.20
C PHE A 30 13.25 -14.06 8.51
N GLY A 31 12.29 -14.10 9.44
CA GLY A 31 12.29 -13.32 10.67
C GLY A 31 12.11 -11.81 10.46
N ILE A 32 11.83 -11.37 9.22
CA ILE A 32 11.67 -9.96 8.88
C ILE A 32 10.18 -9.62 8.83
N PRO A 33 9.67 -8.78 9.75
CA PRO A 33 8.29 -8.31 9.69
C PRO A 33 8.12 -7.26 8.58
N ARG A 34 6.91 -7.18 8.03
CA ARG A 34 6.54 -6.11 7.11
C ARG A 34 6.46 -4.77 7.88
N PRO A 35 7.20 -3.72 7.47
CA PRO A 35 7.15 -2.43 8.15
C PRO A 35 5.79 -1.75 8.00
N ASP A 36 5.43 -0.91 8.97
CA ASP A 36 4.25 -0.05 8.90
C ASP A 36 4.49 1.09 7.90
N TRP A 37 3.74 1.08 6.80
CA TRP A 37 3.88 2.07 5.74
C TRP A 37 3.62 3.50 6.23
N ARG A 38 2.77 3.70 7.25
CA ARG A 38 2.47 5.03 7.79
C ARG A 38 3.67 5.66 8.48
N GLN A 39 4.54 4.82 9.05
CA GLN A 39 5.75 5.27 9.74
C GLN A 39 6.91 5.44 8.77
N ALA A 40 6.99 4.62 7.72
CA ALA A 40 8.08 4.67 6.74
C ALA A 40 7.92 5.79 5.70
N LEU A 41 6.69 6.09 5.27
CA LEU A 41 6.42 7.04 4.18
C LEU A 41 6.95 8.47 4.43
N PRO A 42 6.82 9.08 5.63
CA PRO A 42 7.27 10.45 5.85
C PRO A 42 8.77 10.66 5.61
N ALA A 43 9.61 9.67 5.91
CA ALA A 43 11.05 9.77 5.70
C ALA A 43 11.39 9.90 4.21
N ILE A 44 10.74 9.10 3.37
CA ILE A 44 10.93 9.10 1.91
C ILE A 44 10.42 10.41 1.30
N VAL A 45 9.24 10.87 1.71
CA VAL A 45 8.69 12.15 1.22
C VAL A 45 9.61 13.31 1.60
N LYS A 46 10.17 13.31 2.81
CA LYS A 46 11.14 14.31 3.24
C LYS A 46 12.38 14.30 2.34
N GLU A 47 12.97 13.14 2.07
CA GLU A 47 14.13 13.02 1.19
C GLU A 47 13.89 13.61 -0.20
N LEU A 48 12.71 13.38 -0.79
CA LEU A 48 12.37 13.85 -2.13
C LEU A 48 12.01 15.35 -2.22
N THR A 49 11.78 16.02 -1.10
CA THR A 49 11.29 17.40 -1.05
C THR A 49 12.31 18.39 -0.48
N GLN A 50 13.55 17.95 -0.25
CA GLN A 50 14.67 18.75 0.25
C GLN A 50 15.55 19.24 -0.90
#